data_AF-A0A292PXG9-F1
#
_entry.id   AF-A0A292PXG9-F1
#
_cell.length_a   1.000
_cell.length_b   1.000
_cell.length_c   1.000
_cell.angle_alpha   90.00
_cell.angle_beta   90.00
_cell.angle_gamma   90.00
#
_symmetry.space_group_name_H-M   'P 1'
#
loop_
_entity.id
_entity.type
_entity.pdbx_description
1 polymer ?
#
loop_
_entity_poly.entity_id
_entity_poly.type
_entity_poly.pdbx_seq_one_letter_code
_entity_poly.pdbx_strand_id
1 'polypeptide(L)'
;MPENWARKTVKELKSQCEARGIPNHGNKGELVNRLEKHEKDEEWAKMGMPSTPSSMIEEQCDAVLVTRADIGDDNEMIESAKRAFQDGLENNQLEIDYDMLLLGTRLDSALQVCPGEWVFWNPRL
;
A
#
# COMPACT_ATOMS: atom_id res chain seq x y z
N MET A 1 -2.16 -2.74 29.49
CA MET A 1 -3.34 -3.61 29.63
C MET A 1 -4.39 -3.05 28.70
N PRO A 2 -4.85 -3.79 27.68
CA PRO A 2 -5.86 -3.28 26.76
C PRO A 2 -7.17 -2.98 27.50
N GLU A 3 -7.79 -1.85 27.21
CA GLU A 3 -9.05 -1.43 27.82
C GLU A 3 -10.17 -2.39 27.36
N ASN A 4 -10.89 -3.00 28.30
CA ASN A 4 -11.96 -3.94 27.95
C ASN A 4 -13.29 -3.21 27.71
N TRP A 5 -13.53 -2.84 26.45
CA TRP A 5 -14.73 -2.12 26.01
C TRP A 5 -16.04 -2.90 26.21
N ALA A 6 -16.00 -4.24 26.18
CA ALA A 6 -17.19 -5.09 26.30
C ALA A 6 -17.92 -4.89 27.64
N ARG A 7 -17.19 -4.50 28.69
CA ARG A 7 -17.74 -4.25 30.04
C ARG A 7 -18.39 -2.88 30.20
N LYS A 8 -18.19 -1.95 29.27
CA LYS A 8 -18.77 -0.60 29.34
C LYS A 8 -20.22 -0.58 28.85
N THR A 9 -20.97 0.40 29.31
CA THR A 9 -22.34 0.69 28.86
C THR A 9 -22.32 1.38 27.51
N VAL A 10 -23.44 1.33 26.77
CA VAL A 10 -23.57 1.99 25.46
C VAL A 10 -23.35 3.51 25.58
N LYS A 11 -23.77 4.12 26.68
CA LYS A 11 -23.58 5.56 26.93
C LYS A 11 -22.09 5.91 27.05
N GLU A 12 -21.34 5.11 27.81
CA GLU A 12 -19.89 5.29 27.96
C GLU A 12 -19.17 5.06 26.64
N LEU A 13 -19.54 4.01 25.89
CA LEU A 13 -18.94 3.72 24.58
C LEU A 13 -19.17 4.87 23.60
N LYS A 14 -20.38 5.44 23.55
CA LYS A 14 -20.68 6.60 22.69
C LYS A 14 -19.88 7.84 23.08
N SER A 15 -19.77 8.12 24.38
CA SER A 15 -18.96 9.23 24.88
C SER A 15 -17.48 9.06 24.53
N GLN A 16 -16.97 7.83 24.59
CA GLN A 16 -15.59 7.50 24.22
C GLN A 16 -15.36 7.59 22.71
N CYS A 17 -16.35 7.23 21.89
CA CYS A 17 -16.29 7.46 20.45
C CYS A 17 -16.24 8.97 20.12
N GLU A 18 -17.11 9.75 20.75
CA GLU A 18 -17.18 11.20 20.55
C GLU A 18 -15.89 11.92 20.98
N ALA A 19 -15.33 11.55 22.13
CA ALA A 19 -14.06 12.09 22.62
C ALA A 19 -12.88 11.83 21.66
N ARG A 20 -12.93 10.73 20.91
CA ARG A 20 -11.92 10.35 19.92
C ARG A 20 -12.24 10.80 18.50
N GLY A 21 -13.37 11.48 18.28
CA GLY A 21 -13.80 11.93 16.95
C GLY A 21 -14.20 10.79 16.01
N ILE A 22 -14.45 9.58 16.52
CA ILE A 22 -14.91 8.44 15.71
C ILE A 22 -16.44 8.36 15.72
N PRO A 23 -17.06 7.79 14.67
CA PRO A 23 -18.50 7.67 14.60
C PRO A 23 -19.10 6.96 15.83
N ASN A 24 -20.15 7.56 16.42
CA ASN A 24 -20.80 7.09 17.66
C ASN A 24 -22.19 6.46 17.42
N HIS A 25 -22.53 6.17 16.16
CA HIS A 25 -23.75 5.48 15.77
C HIS A 25 -23.55 3.96 15.74
N GLY A 26 -24.64 3.22 15.91
CA GLY A 26 -24.64 1.76 15.81
C GLY A 26 -25.00 1.02 17.11
N ASN A 27 -24.92 -0.29 17.03
CA ASN A 27 -25.15 -1.22 18.14
C ASN A 27 -23.93 -1.29 19.08
N LYS A 28 -24.11 -1.84 20.30
CA LYS A 28 -23.02 -1.96 21.28
C LYS A 28 -21.77 -2.64 20.70
N GLY A 29 -21.96 -3.73 19.96
CA GLY A 29 -20.84 -4.47 19.34
C GLY A 29 -20.10 -3.65 18.29
N GLU A 30 -20.83 -2.85 17.49
CA GLU A 30 -20.21 -1.98 16.48
C GLU A 30 -19.37 -0.87 17.13
N LEU A 31 -19.87 -0.30 18.23
CA LEU A 31 -19.12 0.71 18.99
C LEU A 31 -17.85 0.10 19.61
N VAL A 32 -17.94 -1.11 20.17
CA VAL A 32 -16.78 -1.84 20.73
C VAL A 32 -15.75 -2.09 19.64
N ASN A 33 -16.13 -2.71 18.52
CA ASN A 33 -15.22 -3.01 17.42
C ASN A 33 -14.53 -1.74 16.89
N ARG A 34 -15.27 -0.63 16.81
CA ARG A 34 -14.72 0.65 16.31
C ARG A 34 -13.70 1.24 17.27
N LEU A 35 -13.94 1.15 18.58
CA LEU A 35 -13.01 1.59 19.62
C LEU A 35 -11.74 0.73 19.64
N GLU A 36 -11.90 -0.60 19.57
CA GLU A 36 -10.77 -1.54 19.52
C GLU A 36 -9.90 -1.33 18.28
N LYS A 37 -10.53 -1.15 17.11
CA LYS A 37 -9.80 -0.84 15.88
C LYS A 37 -9.01 0.46 16.02
N HIS A 38 -9.65 1.51 16.53
CA HIS A 38 -8.99 2.80 16.71
C HIS A 38 -7.81 2.74 17.69
N GLU A 39 -7.92 2.00 18.79
CA GLU A 39 -6.80 1.80 19.72
C GLU A 39 -5.62 1.08 19.06
N LYS A 40 -5.91 0.03 18.28
CA LYS A 40 -4.89 -0.70 17.53
C LYS A 40 -4.19 0.20 16.51
N ASP A 41 -4.96 1.02 15.79
CA ASP A 41 -4.43 1.96 14.81
C ASP A 41 -3.56 3.05 15.48
N GLU A 42 -3.93 3.52 16.68
CA GLU A 42 -3.10 4.47 17.46
C GLU A 42 -1.81 3.85 18.00
N GLU A 43 -1.85 2.60 18.49
CA GLU A 43 -0.65 1.90 18.94
C GLU A 43 0.33 1.71 17.79
N TRP A 44 -0.18 1.34 16.61
CA TRP A 44 0.61 1.22 15.39
C TRP A 44 1.25 2.56 14.97
N ALA A 45 0.48 3.65 15.03
CA ALA A 45 0.97 4.99 14.74
C ALA A 45 2.07 5.44 15.71
N LYS A 46 1.97 5.12 17.01
CA LYS A 46 2.99 5.43 18.02
C LYS A 46 4.31 4.70 17.77
N MET A 47 4.29 3.53 17.13
CA MET A 47 5.50 2.80 16.74
C MET A 47 6.15 3.35 15.47
N GLY A 48 5.64 4.46 14.90
CA GLY A 48 6.23 5.11 13.74
C GLY A 48 5.98 4.39 12.42
N MET A 49 5.03 3.45 12.38
CA MET A 49 4.62 2.83 11.12
C MET A 49 3.55 3.68 10.43
N PRO A 50 3.70 3.95 9.12
CA PRO A 50 2.70 4.70 8.37
C PRO A 50 1.37 3.95 8.39
N SER A 51 0.27 4.67 8.64
CA SER A 51 -1.08 4.13 8.53
C SER A 51 -1.30 3.68 7.09
N THR A 52 -1.23 2.38 6.84
CA THR A 52 -1.57 1.83 5.53
C THR A 52 -3.06 2.10 5.27
N PRO A 53 -3.43 2.61 4.09
CA PRO A 53 -4.83 2.74 3.73
C PRO A 53 -5.49 1.36 3.83
N SER A 54 -6.66 1.32 4.46
CA SER A 54 -7.43 0.10 4.76
C SER A 54 -7.82 -0.72 3.53
N SER A 55 -7.43 -0.32 2.31
CA SER A 55 -7.52 -1.09 1.08
C SER A 55 -6.37 -2.10 0.88
N MET A 56 -5.38 -2.14 1.78
CA MET A 56 -4.30 -3.14 1.78
C MET A 56 -4.50 -4.19 2.89
N ILE A 57 -5.66 -4.84 2.89
CA ILE A 57 -5.83 -6.04 3.70
C ILE A 57 -5.43 -7.23 2.82
N GLU A 58 -4.29 -7.83 3.20
CA GLU A 58 -3.89 -9.23 2.99
C GLU A 58 -3.33 -9.71 1.64
N GLU A 59 -2.71 -8.83 0.86
CA GLU A 59 -1.58 -9.25 0.01
C GLU A 59 -0.46 -8.23 0.16
N GLN A 60 0.38 -8.40 1.18
CA GLN A 60 1.71 -7.79 1.16
C GLN A 60 2.45 -8.44 0.00
N CYS A 61 2.63 -7.70 -1.10
CA CYS A 61 3.58 -8.12 -2.11
C CYS A 61 4.98 -8.04 -1.50
N ASP A 62 5.56 -9.19 -1.14
CA ASP A 62 6.93 -9.27 -0.64
C ASP A 62 7.97 -8.95 -1.73
N ALA A 63 7.57 -9.08 -3.01
CA ALA A 63 8.40 -8.82 -4.17
C ALA A 63 7.59 -8.23 -5.33
N VAL A 64 8.24 -7.37 -6.12
CA VAL A 64 7.72 -6.87 -7.39
C VAL A 64 8.61 -7.40 -8.51
N LEU A 65 8.02 -8.15 -9.44
CA LEU A 65 8.72 -8.62 -10.64
C LEU A 65 8.61 -7.57 -11.76
N VAL A 66 9.74 -7.02 -12.17
CA VAL A 66 9.81 -6.08 -13.29
C VAL A 66 10.31 -6.81 -14.53
N THR A 67 9.49 -6.82 -15.59
CA THR A 67 9.86 -7.35 -16.91
C THR A 67 9.73 -6.26 -17.97
N ARG A 68 10.39 -6.46 -19.11
CA ARG A 68 10.27 -5.56 -20.27
C ARG A 68 9.54 -6.32 -21.38
N ALA A 69 8.53 -5.69 -21.96
CA ALA A 69 7.80 -6.21 -23.10
C ALA A 69 7.87 -5.20 -24.25
N ASP A 70 7.87 -5.71 -25.47
CA ASP A 70 7.83 -4.91 -26.68
C ASP A 70 6.42 -4.36 -26.91
N ILE A 71 6.33 -3.15 -27.45
CA ILE A 71 5.06 -2.50 -27.78
C ILE A 71 4.79 -2.73 -29.28
N GLY A 72 3.67 -3.36 -29.60
CA GLY A 72 3.23 -3.70 -30.95
C GLY A 72 1.70 -3.67 -31.06
N ASP A 73 1.12 -4.48 -31.94
CA ASP A 73 -0.33 -4.72 -31.91
C ASP A 73 -0.76 -5.52 -30.68
N ASP A 74 -2.05 -5.55 -30.37
CA ASP A 74 -2.58 -6.18 -29.16
C ASP A 74 -2.10 -7.63 -28.97
N ASN A 75 -2.05 -8.42 -30.06
CA ASN A 75 -1.62 -9.81 -29.98
C ASN A 75 -0.12 -9.92 -29.75
N GLU A 76 0.68 -9.13 -30.47
CA GLU A 76 2.13 -9.09 -30.29
C GLU A 76 2.50 -8.63 -28.87
N MET A 77 1.80 -7.63 -28.34
CA MET A 77 2.02 -7.12 -26.99
C MET A 77 1.67 -8.15 -25.92
N ILE A 78 0.56 -8.88 -26.08
CA ILE A 78 0.16 -9.96 -25.17
C ILE A 78 1.20 -11.09 -25.18
N GLU A 79 1.62 -11.55 -26.37
CA GLU A 79 2.60 -12.63 -26.48
C GLU A 79 3.99 -12.20 -25.98
N SER A 80 4.40 -10.96 -26.25
CA SER A 80 5.66 -10.39 -25.73
C SER A 80 5.64 -10.33 -24.20
N ALA A 81 4.56 -9.85 -23.60
CA ALA A 81 4.41 -9.81 -22.14
C ALA A 81 4.46 -11.22 -21.53
N LYS A 82 3.72 -12.20 -22.08
CA LYS A 82 3.74 -13.59 -21.61
C LYS A 82 5.16 -14.17 -21.62
N ARG A 83 5.87 -13.99 -22.73
CA ARG A 83 7.24 -14.47 -22.88
C ARG A 83 8.18 -13.82 -21.86
N ALA A 84 8.10 -12.50 -21.69
CA ALA A 84 8.94 -11.78 -20.73
C ALA A 84 8.69 -12.23 -19.28
N PHE A 85 7.44 -12.56 -18.93
CA PHE A 85 7.13 -13.15 -17.63
C PHE A 85 7.70 -14.56 -17.46
N GLN A 86 7.54 -15.42 -18.47
CA GLN A 86 8.07 -16.78 -18.43
C GLN A 86 9.60 -16.80 -18.32
N ASP A 87 10.28 -15.97 -19.11
CA ASP A 87 11.73 -15.81 -19.06
C ASP A 87 12.21 -15.32 -17.69
N GLY A 88 11.46 -14.41 -17.04
CA GLY A 88 11.77 -13.92 -15.69
C GLY A 88 11.65 -14.99 -14.59
N LEU A 89 10.81 -16.01 -14.79
CA LEU A 89 10.63 -17.13 -13.86
C LEU A 89 11.65 -18.26 -14.09
N GLU A 90 11.93 -18.58 -15.35
CA GLU A 90 12.79 -19.72 -15.70
C GLU A 90 14.29 -19.45 -15.52
N ASN A 91 14.71 -18.18 -15.68
CA ASN A 91 16.15 -17.86 -15.70
C ASN A 91 16.79 -17.60 -14.33
N ASN A 92 16.07 -17.76 -13.19
CA ASN A 92 16.59 -17.65 -11.81
C ASN A 92 17.44 -16.40 -11.47
N GLN A 93 17.47 -15.39 -12.34
CA GLN A 93 18.22 -14.16 -12.13
C GLN A 93 17.29 -13.08 -11.56
N LEU A 94 16.65 -13.42 -10.44
CA LEU A 94 15.91 -12.47 -9.62
C LEU A 94 16.92 -11.73 -8.76
N GLU A 95 17.51 -10.67 -9.32
CA GLU A 95 18.30 -9.74 -8.53
C GLU A 95 17.35 -8.95 -7.63
N ILE A 96 17.42 -9.22 -6.32
CA ILE A 96 16.68 -8.46 -5.32
C ILE A 96 17.45 -7.16 -5.11
N ASP A 97 16.93 -6.07 -5.64
CA ASP A 97 17.47 -4.74 -5.38
C ASP A 97 17.06 -4.28 -3.97
N TYR A 98 17.97 -4.48 -3.02
CA TYR A 98 17.77 -4.10 -1.63
C TYR A 98 17.86 -2.57 -1.39
N ASP A 99 18.31 -1.78 -2.38
CA ASP A 99 18.41 -0.32 -2.23
C ASP A 99 17.02 0.34 -2.18
N MET A 100 15.98 -0.30 -2.74
CA MET A 100 14.61 0.19 -2.69
C MET A 100 13.92 -0.02 -1.33
N LEU A 101 14.44 -0.94 -0.50
CA LEU A 101 13.88 -1.27 0.82
C LEU A 101 14.42 -0.37 1.95
N LEU A 102 15.52 0.35 1.71
CA LEU A 102 16.15 1.26 2.71
C LEU A 102 15.79 2.74 2.51
N LEU A 103 15.24 3.11 1.35
CA LEU A 103 14.86 4.48 1.04
C LEU A 103 13.34 4.59 1.00
N GLY A 104 12.75 4.73 2.19
CA GLY A 104 11.39 5.23 2.34
C GLY A 104 11.20 6.49 1.49
N THR A 105 10.41 6.36 0.43
CA THR A 105 9.78 7.43 -0.34
C THR A 105 10.63 8.70 -0.52
N ARG A 106 11.53 8.72 -1.52
CA ARG A 106 11.79 9.93 -2.32
C ARG A 106 12.60 9.60 -3.58
N LEU A 107 11.91 9.38 -4.69
CA LEU A 107 12.53 9.38 -6.03
C LEU A 107 12.83 10.83 -6.43
N ASP A 108 13.83 11.44 -5.79
CA ASP A 108 14.55 12.55 -6.40
C ASP A 108 15.80 11.96 -7.08
N SER A 109 15.72 11.91 -8.42
CA SER A 109 16.88 12.08 -9.32
C SER A 109 17.90 10.95 -9.44
N ALA A 110 17.63 9.98 -10.32
CA ALA A 110 18.68 9.37 -11.15
C ALA A 110 18.08 8.75 -12.43
N LEU A 111 17.50 9.59 -13.30
CA LEU A 111 17.37 9.24 -14.70
C LEU A 111 18.77 9.23 -15.30
N GLN A 112 19.38 8.06 -15.36
CA GLN A 112 20.57 7.85 -16.17
C GLN A 112 20.16 8.01 -17.64
N VAL A 113 20.62 9.13 -18.21
CA VAL A 113 20.37 9.57 -19.57
C VAL A 113 21.04 8.61 -20.56
N CYS A 114 20.25 7.89 -21.34
CA CYS A 114 20.68 7.38 -22.64
C CYS A 114 20.49 8.49 -23.70
N PRO A 115 21.47 8.71 -24.60
CA PRO A 115 21.40 9.78 -25.59
C PRO A 115 20.53 9.34 -26.79
N GLY A 116 19.46 10.08 -27.04
CA GLY A 116 18.63 9.90 -28.25
C GLY A 116 17.23 10.47 -28.05
N GLU A 117 17.07 11.74 -28.39
CA GLU A 117 15.82 12.49 -28.63
C GLU A 117 14.57 12.16 -27.80
N TRP A 118 14.29 13.02 -26.81
CA TRP A 118 12.97 13.12 -26.20
C TRP A 118 12.19 14.28 -26.83
N VAL A 119 11.08 13.96 -27.49
CA VAL A 119 10.03 14.94 -27.77
C VAL A 119 9.25 15.14 -26.47
N PHE A 120 9.45 16.28 -25.81
CA PHE A 120 8.66 16.67 -24.64
C PHE A 120 7.22 16.98 -25.10
N TRP A 121 6.26 16.17 -24.67
CA TRP A 121 4.85 16.54 -24.72
C TRP A 121 4.55 17.50 -23.56
N ASN A 122 4.18 18.74 -23.88
CA ASN A 122 3.83 19.77 -22.90
C ASN A 122 2.30 19.84 -22.77
N PRO A 123 1.68 19.46 -21.64
CA PRO A 123 0.22 19.47 -21.49
C PRO A 123 -0.30 20.82 -20.99
N ARG A 124 0.28 21.94 -21.46
CA ARG A 124 -0.28 23.29 -21.29
C ARG A 124 0.14 24.18 -22.45
N LEU A 125 -0.74 24.26 -23.45
CA LEU A 125 -1.12 25.49 -24.17
C LEU A 125 -2.52 25.28 -24.75
#